data_AF-A0A0C9VJK4-F1
#
_entry.id   AF-A0A0C9VJK4-F1
#
_cell.length_a   1.000
_cell.length_b   1.000
_cell.length_c   1.000
_cell.angle_alpha   90.00
_cell.angle_beta   90.00
_cell.angle_gamma   90.00
#
_symmetry.space_group_name_H-M   'P 1'
#
loop_
_entity.id
_entity.type
_entity.pdbx_description
1 polymer ?
#
loop_
_entity_poly.entity_id
_entity_poly.type
_entity_poly.pdbx_seq_one_letter_code
_entity_poly.pdbx_strand_id
1 'polypeptide(L)'
;MPIDPSKLRLDAGNDEVRIRENWWQIWRPKHAPPPVPHSFDDAPVIPFYIASILSILTLSASSTDLWKMDPSREIAGLSKKLDECWERHLLEVCDRNTKVKSGDFNPTLGLRIFWVIKALLKAPKANWRRSYNSYLNRWSIKEPSLAWALNDMFGWQFWISGLMKIIGDTSQLMGPLLAIINFGKRHYAAKTPEEPVPFVGLGMGMAFGLFLVTVCSIIGQQQFFWRSISTGILARAALIVSVYRRGIFLQPSSRASLPNSALVNHISTDISRINGCAVFSARLAPARWTDRRANLVQELLEGVRVVKWFTYENPLLEHVISIRKQELNGIYNILMIRGANESVAYTISTLTAVLAFVTYSLTGNEFDPAILFSSLSLFQLLRQPLLFLPRSFSSITDAQSALIRLKKDFELDIALRVKGASFRWEGSESQPRQKGQLCAIVGPVGSEKSSLLLALLGEMRRIAGSCTFGGYWKVIRDACLIPDLEALPNRGLTEVSINDTLKCWSLTANLISEDCGGQRQRVRRIFRKIIRSMFF
;
A
#
# COMPACT_ATOMS: atom_id res chain seq x y z
N MET A 1 32.84 3.86 38.85
CA MET A 1 33.02 2.52 39.45
C MET A 1 33.21 1.52 38.33
N PRO A 2 34.12 0.53 38.45
CA PRO A 2 34.13 -0.61 37.54
C PRO A 2 32.85 -1.42 37.73
N ILE A 3 32.26 -1.91 36.64
CA ILE A 3 31.08 -2.80 36.71
C ILE A 3 31.60 -4.22 36.96
N ASP A 4 31.13 -4.82 38.05
CA ASP A 4 31.46 -6.18 38.46
C ASP A 4 30.89 -7.19 37.43
N PRO A 5 31.74 -7.89 36.64
CA PRO A 5 31.28 -8.74 35.56
C PRO A 5 30.52 -9.97 36.07
N SER A 6 30.68 -10.37 37.34
CA SER A 6 29.90 -11.46 37.94
C SER A 6 28.40 -11.14 38.07
N LYS A 7 28.03 -9.86 38.02
CA LYS A 7 26.65 -9.36 38.05
C LYS A 7 26.10 -9.03 36.67
N LEU A 8 26.92 -9.11 35.62
CA LEU A 8 26.48 -8.89 34.25
C LEU A 8 25.81 -10.16 33.70
N ARG A 9 24.58 -10.43 34.17
CA ARG A 9 23.69 -11.39 33.50
C ARG A 9 23.34 -10.85 32.12
N LEU A 10 24.14 -11.24 31.12
CA LEU A 10 23.75 -11.17 29.72
C LEU A 10 22.51 -12.03 29.56
N ASP A 11 21.45 -11.45 29.01
CA ASP A 11 20.12 -12.07 28.97
C ASP A 11 20.09 -13.16 27.89
N ALA A 12 20.44 -14.39 28.29
CA ALA A 12 20.86 -15.47 27.40
C ALA A 12 19.68 -16.20 26.71
N GLY A 13 18.62 -15.48 26.34
CA GLY A 13 17.51 -15.96 25.50
C GLY A 13 16.62 -17.08 26.07
N ASN A 14 16.89 -17.57 27.28
CA ASN A 14 16.07 -18.59 27.94
C ASN A 14 14.85 -17.94 28.59
N ASP A 15 13.82 -17.67 27.77
CA ASP A 15 12.49 -17.33 28.26
C ASP A 15 11.90 -18.49 29.08
N GLU A 16 12.00 -18.40 30.41
CA GLU A 16 11.29 -19.29 31.35
C GLU A 16 9.77 -19.02 31.29
N VAL A 17 9.11 -19.49 30.22
CA VAL A 17 7.67 -19.34 30.03
C VAL A 17 6.93 -20.05 31.16
N ARG A 18 6.39 -19.26 32.10
CA ARG A 18 5.67 -19.76 33.28
C ARG A 18 4.32 -20.36 32.91
N ILE A 19 4.34 -21.66 32.60
CA ILE A 19 3.16 -22.48 32.29
C ILE A 19 2.21 -22.53 33.50
N ARG A 20 0.94 -22.81 33.22
CA ARG A 20 -0.09 -23.17 34.20
C ARG A 20 0.20 -24.54 34.84
N GLU A 21 0.60 -24.54 36.11
CA GLU A 21 0.75 -25.77 36.91
C GLU A 21 -0.60 -26.23 37.47
N ASN A 22 -1.45 -25.29 37.88
CA ASN A 22 -2.66 -25.56 38.66
C ASN A 22 -3.94 -25.08 37.98
N TRP A 23 -5.06 -25.75 38.26
CA TRP A 23 -6.33 -25.47 37.57
C TRP A 23 -6.89 -24.06 37.85
N TRP A 24 -6.56 -23.43 38.98
CA TRP A 24 -6.96 -22.05 39.29
C TRP A 24 -6.12 -20.96 38.58
N GLN A 25 -4.92 -21.28 38.07
CA GLN A 25 -4.04 -20.33 37.37
C GLN A 25 -4.53 -20.04 35.93
N ILE A 26 -5.79 -19.63 35.75
CA ILE A 26 -6.47 -19.50 34.45
C ILE A 26 -5.80 -18.45 33.53
N TRP A 27 -5.12 -17.47 34.12
CA TRP A 27 -4.36 -16.42 33.41
C TRP A 27 -2.99 -16.87 32.88
N ARG A 28 -2.55 -18.10 33.16
CA ARG A 28 -1.32 -18.69 32.59
C ARG A 28 -1.63 -19.59 31.39
N PRO A 29 -0.78 -19.62 30.34
CA PRO A 29 -0.97 -20.51 29.21
C PRO A 29 -0.87 -21.98 29.65
N LYS A 30 -1.71 -22.84 29.05
CA LYS A 30 -1.80 -24.28 29.38
C LYS A 30 -0.60 -25.09 28.88
N HIS A 31 0.06 -24.61 27.83
CA HIS A 31 1.20 -25.23 27.18
C HIS A 31 2.24 -24.15 26.89
N ALA A 32 3.52 -24.50 26.82
CA ALA A 32 4.54 -23.59 26.29
C ALA A 32 4.24 -23.27 24.80
N PRO A 33 4.61 -22.09 24.29
CA PRO A 33 4.64 -21.87 22.85
C PRO A 33 5.61 -22.86 22.19
N PRO A 34 5.41 -23.21 20.91
CA PRO A 34 6.41 -23.95 20.15
C PRO A 34 7.70 -23.12 20.04
N PRO A 35 8.89 -23.77 19.95
CA PRO A 35 10.14 -23.05 19.76
C PRO A 35 10.12 -22.23 18.47
N VAL A 36 10.81 -21.10 18.46
CA VAL A 36 10.92 -20.21 17.29
C VAL A 36 11.60 -20.98 16.15
N PRO A 37 11.01 -21.03 14.93
CA PRO A 37 11.60 -21.74 13.80
C PRO A 37 12.92 -21.12 13.37
N HIS A 38 13.89 -21.95 12.99
CA HIS A 38 15.24 -21.51 12.60
C HIS A 38 15.26 -20.69 11.30
N SER A 39 14.32 -20.94 10.38
CA SER A 39 14.08 -20.13 9.18
C SER A 39 12.62 -19.68 9.09
N PHE A 40 12.39 -18.56 8.40
CA PHE A 40 11.04 -18.14 8.01
C PHE A 40 10.35 -19.18 7.11
N ASP A 41 11.12 -20.00 6.37
CA ASP A 41 10.56 -21.03 5.52
C ASP A 41 10.00 -22.24 6.30
N ASP A 42 10.52 -22.50 7.50
CA ASP A 42 10.05 -23.56 8.42
C ASP A 42 8.82 -23.12 9.23
N ALA A 43 8.45 -21.83 9.19
CA ALA A 43 7.32 -21.29 9.94
C ALA A 43 5.99 -21.84 9.38
N PRO A 44 5.05 -22.26 10.24
CA PRO A 44 3.77 -22.81 9.80
C PRO A 44 2.92 -21.76 9.08
N VAL A 45 2.06 -22.19 8.15
CA VAL A 45 1.15 -21.30 7.41
C VAL A 45 0.04 -20.80 8.33
N ILE A 46 -0.32 -19.50 8.23
CA ILE A 46 -1.36 -18.85 9.06
C ILE A 46 -2.63 -19.74 9.16
N PRO A 47 -3.20 -20.02 10.36
CA PRO A 47 -4.30 -20.97 10.52
C PRO A 47 -5.56 -20.61 9.76
N PHE A 48 -5.72 -19.34 9.39
CA PHE A 48 -6.77 -18.84 8.51
C PHE A 48 -6.98 -19.69 7.25
N TYR A 49 -5.91 -20.28 6.70
CA TYR A 49 -6.00 -21.14 5.51
C TYR A 49 -6.74 -22.47 5.78
N ILE A 50 -6.66 -22.99 7.01
CA ILE A 50 -7.21 -24.29 7.43
C ILE A 50 -8.50 -24.09 8.29
N ALA A 51 -8.72 -22.89 8.81
CA ALA A 51 -9.80 -22.56 9.73
C ALA A 51 -11.19 -22.79 9.13
N SER A 52 -12.07 -23.43 9.91
CA SER A 52 -13.47 -23.59 9.55
C SER A 52 -14.18 -22.24 9.41
N ILE A 53 -15.22 -22.17 8.57
CA ILE A 53 -15.97 -20.93 8.26
C ILE A 53 -16.40 -20.18 9.53
N LEU A 54 -16.82 -20.89 10.59
CA LEU A 54 -17.21 -20.28 11.86
C LEU A 54 -16.04 -19.57 12.58
N SER A 55 -14.84 -20.15 12.55
CA SER A 55 -13.61 -19.52 13.09
C SER A 55 -13.17 -18.31 12.25
N ILE A 56 -13.34 -18.37 10.93
CA ILE A 56 -13.14 -17.23 10.01
C ILE A 56 -14.14 -16.09 10.30
N LEU A 57 -15.37 -16.42 10.72
CA LEU A 57 -16.39 -15.44 11.09
C LEU A 57 -16.12 -14.80 12.47
N THR A 58 -15.68 -15.58 13.46
CA THR A 58 -15.44 -15.12 14.84
C THR A 58 -14.03 -14.59 15.11
N LEU A 59 -13.07 -14.78 14.19
CA LEU A 59 -11.67 -14.35 14.30
C LEU A 59 -10.95 -14.88 15.55
N SER A 60 -11.18 -16.15 15.90
CA SER A 60 -10.54 -16.82 17.04
C SER A 60 -9.03 -16.98 16.84
N ALA A 61 -8.23 -16.11 17.46
CA ALA A 61 -6.78 -16.14 17.35
C ALA A 61 -6.12 -17.19 18.27
N SER A 62 -5.01 -17.78 17.81
CA SER A 62 -4.07 -18.54 18.62
C SER A 62 -2.72 -17.81 18.61
N SER A 63 -2.12 -17.61 19.78
CA SER A 63 -0.86 -16.88 19.95
C SER A 63 0.35 -17.80 19.80
N THR A 64 0.97 -17.77 18.63
CA THR A 64 2.34 -18.23 18.38
C THR A 64 3.02 -17.22 17.45
N ASP A 65 4.28 -16.88 17.72
CA ASP A 65 4.80 -15.55 17.37
C ASP A 65 5.25 -15.33 15.91
N LEU A 66 5.24 -16.38 15.08
CA LEU A 66 5.53 -16.24 13.65
C LEU A 66 4.69 -17.22 12.79
N TRP A 67 4.13 -16.70 11.71
CA TRP A 67 3.35 -17.47 10.73
C TRP A 67 3.74 -17.08 9.30
N LYS A 68 3.90 -18.08 8.42
CA LYS A 68 4.15 -17.90 7.00
C LYS A 68 2.84 -17.58 6.27
N MET A 69 2.89 -16.65 5.30
CA MET A 69 1.72 -16.26 4.52
C MET A 69 1.16 -17.45 3.70
N ASP A 70 -0.15 -17.43 3.45
CA ASP A 70 -0.79 -18.31 2.48
C ASP A 70 -0.24 -18.01 1.06
N PRO A 71 0.22 -19.03 0.29
CA PRO A 71 0.71 -18.86 -1.08
C PRO A 71 -0.25 -18.11 -2.02
N SER A 72 -1.57 -18.14 -1.78
CA SER A 72 -2.54 -17.36 -2.57
C SER A 72 -2.39 -15.84 -2.38
N ARG A 73 -1.78 -15.42 -1.27
CA ARG A 73 -1.54 -14.04 -0.80
C ARG A 73 -0.06 -13.63 -0.85
N GLU A 74 0.83 -14.48 -1.36
CA GLU A 74 2.25 -14.14 -1.50
C GLU A 74 2.47 -13.02 -2.52
N ILE A 75 3.39 -12.11 -2.19
CA ILE A 75 3.59 -10.86 -2.94
C ILE A 75 4.07 -11.12 -4.38
N ALA A 76 4.86 -12.18 -4.61
CA ALA A 76 5.32 -12.57 -5.93
C ALA A 76 4.17 -12.95 -6.87
N GLY A 77 3.22 -13.76 -6.38
CA GLY A 77 2.01 -14.14 -7.11
C GLY A 77 1.06 -12.96 -7.32
N LEU A 78 0.91 -12.11 -6.30
CA LEU A 78 0.05 -10.92 -6.37
C LEU A 78 0.58 -9.88 -7.37
N SER A 79 1.89 -9.55 -7.35
CA SER A 79 2.47 -8.60 -8.30
C SER A 79 2.33 -9.06 -9.75
N LYS A 80 2.49 -10.38 -10.02
CA LYS A 80 2.31 -10.94 -11.36
C LYS A 80 0.86 -10.78 -11.85
N LYS A 81 -0.12 -11.11 -11.01
CA LYS A 81 -1.56 -10.92 -11.30
C LYS A 81 -1.90 -9.44 -11.57
N LEU A 82 -1.31 -8.51 -10.81
CA LEU A 82 -1.52 -7.07 -11.02
C LEU A 82 -0.99 -6.59 -12.38
N ASP A 83 0.22 -7.00 -12.76
CA ASP A 83 0.80 -6.67 -14.08
C ASP A 83 -0.01 -7.32 -15.22
N GLU A 84 -0.51 -8.54 -15.06
CA GLU A 84 -1.38 -9.22 -16.04
C GLU A 84 -2.74 -8.51 -16.21
N CYS A 85 -3.38 -8.05 -15.12
CA CYS A 85 -4.61 -7.26 -15.20
C CYS A 85 -4.37 -5.87 -15.81
N TRP A 86 -3.24 -5.22 -15.51
CA TRP A 86 -2.84 -3.96 -16.14
C TRP A 86 -2.62 -4.11 -17.65
N GLU A 87 -1.93 -5.17 -18.09
CA GLU A 87 -1.73 -5.45 -19.52
C GLU A 87 -3.07 -5.73 -20.24
N ARG A 88 -4.00 -6.46 -19.61
CA ARG A 88 -5.33 -6.70 -20.18
C ARG A 88 -6.12 -5.39 -20.36
N HIS A 89 -6.18 -4.55 -19.32
CA HIS A 89 -6.89 -3.26 -19.37
C HIS A 89 -6.26 -2.28 -20.36
N LEU A 90 -4.93 -2.30 -20.54
CA LEU A 90 -4.26 -1.56 -21.62
C LEU A 90 -4.73 -2.01 -23.00
N LEU A 91 -4.78 -3.33 -23.26
CA LEU A 91 -5.23 -3.87 -24.56
C LEU A 91 -6.69 -3.53 -24.85
N GLU A 92 -7.59 -3.67 -23.87
CA GLU A 92 -9.00 -3.27 -23.98
C GLU A 92 -9.17 -1.76 -24.26
N VAL A 93 -8.34 -0.92 -23.62
CA VAL A 93 -8.34 0.52 -23.86
C VAL A 93 -7.80 0.86 -25.25
N CYS A 94 -6.75 0.19 -25.71
CA CYS A 94 -6.22 0.34 -27.05
C CYS A 94 -7.24 -0.06 -28.12
N ASP A 95 -7.86 -1.24 -28.02
CA ASP A 95 -8.89 -1.74 -28.95
C ASP A 95 -10.14 -0.85 -28.98
N ARG A 96 -10.60 -0.36 -27.81
CA ARG A 96 -11.67 0.64 -27.77
C ARG A 96 -11.25 1.93 -28.48
N ASN A 97 -10.03 2.41 -28.24
CA ASN A 97 -9.56 3.68 -28.79
C ASN A 97 -9.24 3.59 -30.29
N THR A 98 -8.89 2.42 -30.84
CA THR A 98 -8.80 2.22 -32.30
C THR A 98 -10.19 2.20 -32.93
N LYS A 99 -11.16 1.46 -32.36
CA LYS A 99 -12.57 1.47 -32.82
C LYS A 99 -13.24 2.85 -32.76
N VAL A 100 -12.86 3.68 -31.79
CA VAL A 100 -13.28 5.10 -31.71
C VAL A 100 -12.65 5.95 -32.82
N LYS A 101 -11.42 5.64 -33.25
CA LYS A 101 -10.73 6.35 -34.33
C LYS A 101 -11.14 5.90 -35.73
N SER A 102 -11.53 4.64 -35.93
CA SER A 102 -12.06 4.13 -37.20
C SER A 102 -13.53 4.52 -37.44
N GLY A 103 -14.28 4.78 -36.36
CA GLY A 103 -15.71 5.14 -36.40
C GLY A 103 -16.65 3.99 -36.04
N ASP A 104 -16.13 2.75 -35.94
CA ASP A 104 -16.91 1.53 -35.67
C ASP A 104 -17.43 1.44 -34.21
N PHE A 105 -17.06 2.38 -33.34
CA PHE A 105 -17.41 2.36 -31.93
C PHE A 105 -18.91 2.58 -31.68
N ASN A 106 -19.63 1.47 -31.58
CA ASN A 106 -21.01 1.42 -31.12
C ASN A 106 -21.08 1.36 -29.58
N PRO A 107 -21.54 2.41 -28.88
CA PRO A 107 -21.67 2.38 -27.42
C PRO A 107 -22.81 1.45 -26.99
N THR A 108 -22.61 0.70 -25.89
CA THR A 108 -23.63 -0.17 -25.28
C THR A 108 -24.81 0.64 -24.73
N LEU A 109 -25.99 0.02 -24.62
CA LEU A 109 -27.21 0.70 -24.17
C LEU A 109 -27.04 1.39 -22.81
N GLY A 110 -26.40 0.74 -21.83
CA GLY A 110 -26.12 1.34 -20.52
C GLY A 110 -25.24 2.59 -20.59
N LEU A 111 -24.23 2.63 -21.48
CA LEU A 111 -23.41 3.83 -21.70
C LEU A 111 -24.22 4.96 -22.34
N ARG A 112 -25.08 4.65 -23.32
CA ARG A 112 -26.01 5.65 -23.92
C ARG A 112 -26.93 6.26 -22.85
N ILE A 113 -27.57 5.41 -22.05
CA ILE A 113 -28.47 5.83 -20.96
C ILE A 113 -27.73 6.70 -19.93
N PHE A 114 -26.54 6.29 -19.49
CA PHE A 114 -25.71 7.06 -18.56
C PHE A 114 -25.35 8.46 -19.11
N TRP A 115 -24.96 8.55 -20.40
CA TRP A 115 -24.67 9.84 -21.04
C TRP A 115 -25.92 10.72 -21.22
N VAL A 116 -27.08 10.15 -21.52
CA VAL A 116 -28.36 10.88 -21.59
C VAL A 116 -28.74 11.44 -20.22
N ILE A 117 -28.70 10.61 -19.16
CA ILE A 117 -28.98 11.06 -17.79
C ILE A 117 -28.02 12.18 -17.38
N LYS A 118 -26.71 12.03 -17.66
CA LYS A 118 -25.69 13.04 -17.33
C LYS A 118 -25.83 14.34 -18.12
N ALA A 119 -26.31 14.29 -19.37
CA ALA A 119 -26.63 15.47 -20.17
C ALA A 119 -27.89 16.20 -19.63
N LEU A 120 -28.93 15.46 -19.24
CA LEU A 120 -30.15 16.01 -18.65
C LEU A 120 -29.91 16.64 -17.27
N LEU A 121 -29.05 16.03 -16.43
CA LEU A 121 -28.67 16.59 -15.12
C LEU A 121 -27.88 17.90 -15.20
N LYS A 122 -27.28 18.24 -16.35
CA LYS A 122 -26.44 19.44 -16.50
C LYS A 122 -27.02 20.53 -17.39
N ALA A 123 -27.95 20.21 -18.29
CA ALA A 123 -28.49 21.17 -19.26
C ALA A 123 -30.03 21.08 -19.36
N PRO A 124 -30.74 22.23 -19.43
CA PRO A 124 -32.19 22.25 -19.61
C PRO A 124 -32.61 21.60 -20.94
N LYS A 125 -33.88 21.16 -21.01
CA LYS A 125 -34.45 20.30 -22.07
C LYS A 125 -34.23 20.77 -23.51
N ALA A 126 -33.92 22.05 -23.76
CA ALA A 126 -33.57 22.54 -25.11
C ALA A 126 -32.16 22.14 -25.58
N ASN A 127 -31.17 22.05 -24.68
CA ASN A 127 -29.74 21.99 -25.03
C ASN A 127 -29.09 20.61 -24.81
N TRP A 128 -29.81 19.62 -24.27
CA TRP A 128 -29.22 18.33 -23.88
C TRP A 128 -28.55 17.59 -25.06
N ARG A 129 -29.05 17.70 -26.29
CA ARG A 129 -28.45 17.05 -27.48
C ARG A 129 -27.02 17.55 -27.76
N ARG A 130 -26.77 18.87 -27.64
CA ARG A 130 -25.41 19.43 -27.76
C ARG A 130 -24.50 18.92 -26.64
N SER A 131 -25.00 18.90 -25.41
CA SER A 131 -24.27 18.37 -24.25
C SER A 131 -23.93 16.89 -24.42
N TYR A 132 -24.88 16.06 -24.89
CA TYR A 132 -24.69 14.65 -25.19
C TYR A 132 -23.59 14.44 -26.25
N ASN A 133 -23.56 15.20 -27.34
CA ASN A 133 -22.50 15.10 -28.34
C ASN A 133 -21.12 15.52 -27.77
N SER A 134 -21.07 16.52 -26.88
CA SER A 134 -19.84 16.86 -26.15
C SER A 134 -19.39 15.75 -25.18
N TYR A 135 -20.33 15.00 -24.58
CA TYR A 135 -20.01 13.82 -23.77
C TYR A 135 -19.55 12.65 -24.65
N LEU A 136 -20.18 12.41 -25.80
CA LEU A 136 -19.78 11.39 -26.77
C LEU A 136 -18.31 11.59 -27.17
N ASN A 137 -17.95 12.80 -27.62
CA ASN A 137 -16.60 13.10 -28.12
C ASN A 137 -15.53 13.08 -27.00
N ARG A 138 -15.91 13.32 -25.74
CA ARG A 138 -14.97 13.40 -24.60
C ARG A 138 -14.85 12.08 -23.81
N TRP A 139 -15.79 11.15 -23.95
CA TRP A 139 -15.83 9.87 -23.19
C TRP A 139 -15.86 8.63 -24.11
N SER A 140 -15.75 8.82 -25.43
CA SER A 140 -15.45 7.75 -26.39
C SER A 140 -14.04 7.20 -26.14
N ILE A 141 -13.04 8.07 -26.28
CA ILE A 141 -11.64 7.81 -25.92
C ILE A 141 -11.56 7.54 -24.41
N LYS A 142 -11.06 6.36 -24.04
CA LYS A 142 -10.85 5.93 -22.66
C LYS A 142 -9.35 6.02 -22.35
N GLU A 143 -8.99 6.48 -21.17
CA GLU A 143 -7.64 6.36 -20.63
C GLU A 143 -7.48 5.06 -19.81
N PRO A 144 -6.29 4.43 -19.78
CA PRO A 144 -6.01 3.36 -18.84
C PRO A 144 -6.01 3.91 -17.41
N SER A 145 -6.42 3.07 -16.47
CA SER A 145 -6.74 3.50 -15.10
C SER A 145 -6.43 2.38 -14.08
N LEU A 146 -5.41 2.63 -13.25
CA LEU A 146 -4.87 1.64 -12.31
C LEU A 146 -5.89 1.16 -11.26
N ALA A 147 -6.86 2.03 -10.92
CA ALA A 147 -7.99 1.71 -10.06
C ALA A 147 -8.83 0.52 -10.56
N TRP A 148 -9.02 0.39 -11.88
CA TRP A 148 -9.79 -0.71 -12.47
C TRP A 148 -8.97 -2.00 -12.48
N ALA A 149 -7.69 -1.97 -12.87
CA ALA A 149 -6.82 -3.15 -12.77
C ALA A 149 -6.71 -3.70 -11.32
N LEU A 150 -6.76 -2.82 -10.30
CA LEU A 150 -6.86 -3.21 -8.89
C LEU A 150 -8.24 -3.79 -8.52
N ASN A 151 -9.33 -3.21 -9.03
CA ASN A 151 -10.68 -3.78 -8.87
C ASN A 151 -10.80 -5.17 -9.53
N ASP A 152 -10.20 -5.39 -10.69
CA ASP A 152 -10.32 -6.67 -11.39
C ASP A 152 -9.50 -7.77 -10.70
N MET A 153 -8.54 -7.38 -9.84
CA MET A 153 -7.73 -8.27 -9.02
C MET A 153 -8.33 -8.55 -7.63
N PHE A 154 -8.88 -7.54 -6.94
CA PHE A 154 -9.37 -7.64 -5.55
C PHE A 154 -10.88 -7.45 -5.39
N GLY A 155 -11.60 -7.11 -6.47
CA GLY A 155 -12.98 -6.63 -6.45
C GLY A 155 -13.95 -7.57 -5.75
N TRP A 156 -13.84 -8.89 -5.97
CA TRP A 156 -14.69 -9.86 -5.27
C TRP A 156 -14.57 -9.77 -3.74
N GLN A 157 -13.35 -9.61 -3.22
CA GLN A 157 -13.11 -9.46 -1.78
C GLN A 157 -13.60 -8.09 -1.25
N PHE A 158 -13.43 -7.03 -2.05
CA PHE A 158 -13.84 -5.67 -1.73
C PHE A 158 -15.36 -5.49 -1.76
N TRP A 159 -16.05 -5.93 -2.82
CA TRP A 159 -17.51 -5.81 -2.94
C TRP A 159 -18.25 -6.71 -1.95
N ILE A 160 -17.70 -7.87 -1.56
CA ILE A 160 -18.23 -8.64 -0.42
C ILE A 160 -18.10 -7.87 0.90
N SER A 161 -17.01 -7.13 1.14
CA SER A 161 -16.90 -6.32 2.37
C SER A 161 -18.00 -5.24 2.39
N GLY A 162 -18.23 -4.56 1.27
CA GLY A 162 -19.33 -3.60 1.11
C GLY A 162 -20.71 -4.22 1.36
N LEU A 163 -20.97 -5.42 0.84
CA LEU A 163 -22.23 -6.14 1.09
C LEU A 163 -22.41 -6.49 2.58
N MET A 164 -21.36 -6.99 3.24
CA MET A 164 -21.37 -7.30 4.67
C MET A 164 -21.58 -6.05 5.55
N LYS A 165 -21.06 -4.89 5.11
CA LYS A 165 -21.30 -3.60 5.76
C LYS A 165 -22.77 -3.18 5.65
N ILE A 166 -23.38 -3.32 4.48
CA ILE A 166 -24.82 -3.04 4.30
C ILE A 166 -25.65 -3.94 5.22
N ILE A 167 -25.39 -5.25 5.26
CA ILE A 167 -26.10 -6.20 6.14
C ILE A 167 -25.92 -5.82 7.62
N GLY A 168 -24.70 -5.47 8.04
CA GLY A 168 -24.40 -5.08 9.41
C GLY A 168 -25.09 -3.79 9.85
N ASP A 169 -25.21 -2.81 8.95
CA ASP A 169 -25.83 -1.51 9.22
C ASP A 169 -27.36 -1.55 9.13
N THR A 170 -27.94 -2.30 8.18
CA THR A 170 -29.38 -2.59 8.16
C THR A 170 -29.79 -3.32 9.44
N SER A 171 -28.97 -4.27 9.92
CA SER A 171 -29.20 -4.93 11.21
C SER A 171 -29.09 -3.94 12.39
N GLN A 172 -28.13 -3.01 12.36
CA GLN A 172 -28.02 -2.00 13.42
C GLN A 172 -29.25 -1.07 13.48
N LEU A 173 -29.81 -0.70 12.33
CA LEU A 173 -31.02 0.12 12.21
C LEU A 173 -32.31 -0.63 12.62
N MET A 174 -32.33 -1.97 12.52
CA MET A 174 -33.45 -2.81 12.99
C MET A 174 -33.55 -2.88 14.52
N GLY A 175 -32.44 -2.67 15.25
CA GLY A 175 -32.41 -2.73 16.72
C GLY A 175 -33.45 -1.82 17.40
N PRO A 176 -33.44 -0.49 17.15
CA PRO A 176 -34.42 0.44 17.74
C PRO A 176 -35.87 0.22 17.31
N LEU A 177 -36.10 -0.46 16.18
CA LEU A 177 -37.45 -0.78 15.67
C LEU A 177 -38.08 -1.96 16.41
N LEU A 178 -37.27 -2.88 16.96
CA LEU A 178 -37.71 -3.94 17.87
C LEU A 178 -37.96 -3.39 19.29
N ALA A 179 -38.84 -2.39 19.37
CA ALA A 179 -39.12 -1.62 20.58
C ALA A 179 -39.90 -2.44 21.63
N ILE A 180 -39.18 -3.25 22.42
CA ILE A 180 -39.68 -4.02 23.58
C ILE A 180 -40.49 -3.13 24.55
N ILE A 181 -40.20 -1.83 24.59
CA ILE A 181 -40.95 -0.81 25.35
C ILE A 181 -42.45 -0.81 25.00
N ASN A 182 -42.82 -1.01 23.73
CA ASN A 182 -44.24 -1.11 23.32
C ASN A 182 -44.90 -2.40 23.83
N PHE A 183 -44.17 -3.51 23.90
CA PHE A 183 -44.67 -4.75 24.52
C PHE A 183 -44.84 -4.55 26.03
N GLY A 184 -43.85 -3.96 26.71
CA GLY A 184 -43.92 -3.64 28.15
C GLY A 184 -45.09 -2.72 28.51
N LYS A 185 -45.38 -1.72 27.68
CA LYS A 185 -46.54 -0.84 27.83
C LYS A 185 -47.86 -1.60 27.70
N ARG A 186 -48.06 -2.39 26.64
CA ARG A 186 -49.28 -3.20 26.46
C ARG A 186 -49.48 -4.19 27.62
N HIS A 187 -48.40 -4.79 28.12
CA HIS A 187 -48.46 -5.68 29.27
C HIS A 187 -48.73 -4.95 30.60
N TYR A 188 -48.46 -3.63 30.69
CA TYR A 188 -48.83 -2.80 31.83
C TYR A 188 -50.28 -2.30 31.73
N ALA A 189 -50.71 -1.85 30.54
CA ALA A 189 -52.07 -1.38 30.26
C ALA A 189 -53.12 -2.49 30.43
N ALA A 190 -52.83 -3.72 29.98
CA ALA A 190 -53.67 -4.89 30.20
C ALA A 190 -53.70 -5.43 31.65
N LYS A 191 -53.30 -4.62 32.64
CA LYS A 191 -53.67 -4.81 34.06
C LYS A 191 -54.95 -4.07 34.45
N THR A 192 -55.37 -3.08 33.66
CA THR A 192 -56.71 -2.50 33.72
C THR A 192 -57.69 -3.45 33.01
N PRO A 193 -58.94 -3.63 33.49
CA PRO A 193 -59.73 -4.84 33.24
C PRO A 193 -60.35 -4.97 31.82
N GLU A 194 -60.05 -4.07 30.90
CA GLU A 194 -60.72 -3.95 29.59
C GLU A 194 -59.88 -4.42 28.39
N GLU A 195 -58.56 -4.67 28.56
CA GLU A 195 -57.68 -5.15 27.48
C GLU A 195 -57.17 -6.60 27.71
N PRO A 196 -57.10 -7.45 26.66
CA PRO A 196 -56.53 -8.79 26.77
C PRO A 196 -55.00 -8.74 26.89
N VAL A 197 -54.45 -9.44 27.88
CA VAL A 197 -52.99 -9.49 28.12
C VAL A 197 -52.22 -10.06 26.92
N PRO A 198 -51.15 -9.38 26.45
CA PRO A 198 -50.37 -9.86 25.31
C PRO A 198 -49.54 -11.09 25.68
N PHE A 199 -49.57 -12.12 24.83
CA PHE A 199 -48.86 -13.38 25.06
C PHE A 199 -47.35 -13.18 25.38
N VAL A 200 -46.88 -13.73 26.50
CA VAL A 200 -45.48 -13.61 26.97
C VAL A 200 -44.47 -14.10 25.91
N GLY A 201 -44.84 -15.11 25.12
CA GLY A 201 -44.02 -15.62 24.01
C GLY A 201 -43.68 -14.57 22.93
N LEU A 202 -44.52 -13.54 22.74
CA LEU A 202 -44.22 -12.43 21.84
C LEU A 202 -43.05 -11.59 22.36
N GLY A 203 -43.03 -11.31 23.67
CA GLY A 203 -41.91 -10.60 24.32
C GLY A 203 -40.61 -11.41 24.29
N MET A 204 -40.69 -12.73 24.52
CA MET A 204 -39.54 -13.63 24.37
C MET A 204 -39.01 -13.65 22.93
N GLY A 205 -39.90 -13.70 21.94
CA GLY A 205 -39.56 -13.62 20.52
C GLY A 205 -38.88 -12.29 20.13
N MET A 206 -39.37 -11.16 20.65
CA MET A 206 -38.74 -9.85 20.45
C MET A 206 -37.35 -9.77 21.06
N ALA A 207 -37.16 -10.29 22.28
CA ALA A 207 -35.85 -10.32 22.95
C ALA A 207 -34.84 -11.20 22.20
N PHE A 208 -35.26 -12.40 21.75
CA PHE A 208 -34.40 -13.29 20.95
C PHE A 208 -34.11 -12.71 19.56
N GLY A 209 -35.08 -12.03 18.94
CA GLY A 209 -34.89 -11.29 17.69
C GLY A 209 -33.85 -10.18 17.83
N LEU A 210 -33.91 -9.39 18.91
CA LEU A 210 -32.93 -8.33 19.19
C LEU A 210 -31.52 -8.90 19.44
N PHE A 211 -31.41 -10.05 20.10
CA PHE A 211 -30.14 -10.78 20.22
C PHE A 211 -29.59 -11.23 18.86
N LEU A 212 -30.39 -11.87 18.00
CA LEU A 212 -29.95 -12.28 16.66
C LEU A 212 -29.56 -11.09 15.77
N VAL A 213 -30.32 -9.99 15.81
CA VAL A 213 -30.06 -8.77 15.05
C VAL A 213 -28.76 -8.09 15.51
N THR A 214 -28.50 -8.03 16.82
CA THR A 214 -27.24 -7.48 17.33
C THR A 214 -26.03 -8.36 17.01
N VAL A 215 -26.15 -9.69 17.12
CA VAL A 215 -25.09 -10.63 16.69
C VAL A 215 -24.80 -10.50 15.19
N CYS A 216 -25.84 -10.41 14.35
CA CYS A 216 -25.70 -10.20 12.91
C CYS A 216 -24.97 -8.87 12.60
N SER A 217 -25.34 -7.80 13.31
CA SER A 217 -24.71 -6.49 13.15
C SER A 217 -23.22 -6.52 13.50
N ILE A 218 -22.85 -7.15 14.63
CA ILE A 218 -21.46 -7.31 15.05
C ILE A 218 -20.65 -8.10 14.02
N ILE A 219 -21.16 -9.26 13.57
CA ILE A 219 -20.46 -10.10 12.59
C ILE A 219 -20.27 -9.35 11.27
N GLY A 220 -21.32 -8.70 10.76
CA GLY A 220 -21.25 -7.92 9.52
C GLY A 220 -20.22 -6.78 9.58
N GLN A 221 -20.19 -6.03 10.69
CA GLN A 221 -19.23 -4.94 10.87
C GLN A 221 -17.78 -5.43 11.03
N GLN A 222 -17.54 -6.49 11.81
CA GLN A 222 -16.18 -7.03 11.98
C GLN A 222 -15.65 -7.69 10.69
N GLN A 223 -16.50 -8.44 9.96
CA GLN A 223 -16.15 -8.99 8.65
C GLN A 223 -15.87 -7.90 7.61
N PHE A 224 -16.60 -6.79 7.63
CA PHE A 224 -16.29 -5.63 6.79
C PHE A 224 -14.89 -5.08 7.07
N PHE A 225 -14.58 -4.73 8.33
CA PHE A 225 -13.28 -4.16 8.68
C PHE A 225 -12.13 -5.10 8.35
N TRP A 226 -12.22 -6.39 8.74
CA TRP A 226 -11.18 -7.37 8.47
C TRP A 226 -10.92 -7.56 6.96
N ARG A 227 -11.99 -7.71 6.16
CA ARG A 227 -11.87 -7.86 4.69
C ARG A 227 -11.31 -6.60 4.04
N SER A 228 -11.81 -5.41 4.42
CA SER A 228 -11.37 -4.14 3.84
C SER A 228 -9.88 -3.89 4.13
N ILE A 229 -9.45 -4.03 5.39
CA ILE A 229 -8.04 -3.91 5.80
C ILE A 229 -7.17 -4.93 5.05
N SER A 230 -7.61 -6.20 4.97
CA SER A 230 -6.86 -7.24 4.22
C SER A 230 -6.70 -6.87 2.74
N THR A 231 -7.74 -6.37 2.06
CA THR A 231 -7.61 -5.96 0.64
C THR A 231 -6.67 -4.77 0.47
N GLY A 232 -6.70 -3.77 1.36
CA GLY A 232 -5.79 -2.62 1.33
C GLY A 232 -4.32 -3.02 1.46
N ILE A 233 -4.01 -3.91 2.39
CA ILE A 233 -2.63 -4.39 2.65
C ILE A 233 -2.12 -5.22 1.47
N LEU A 234 -2.93 -6.14 0.93
CA LEU A 234 -2.53 -6.97 -0.22
C LEU A 234 -2.36 -6.14 -1.50
N ALA A 235 -3.23 -5.16 -1.74
CA ALA A 235 -3.09 -4.20 -2.83
C ALA A 235 -1.81 -3.35 -2.68
N ARG A 236 -1.50 -2.90 -1.46
CA ARG A 236 -0.24 -2.19 -1.16
C ARG A 236 0.99 -3.04 -1.45
N ALA A 237 1.01 -4.30 -1.01
CA ALA A 237 2.13 -5.20 -1.27
C ALA A 237 2.35 -5.43 -2.78
N ALA A 238 1.27 -5.69 -3.53
CA ALA A 238 1.34 -5.89 -4.99
C ALA A 238 1.83 -4.63 -5.73
N LEU A 239 1.34 -3.45 -5.34
CA LEU A 239 1.76 -2.17 -5.91
C LEU A 239 3.25 -1.89 -5.61
N ILE A 240 3.73 -2.12 -4.38
CA ILE A 240 5.14 -1.88 -4.01
C ILE A 240 6.08 -2.68 -4.92
N VAL A 241 5.83 -3.97 -5.11
CA VAL A 241 6.72 -4.82 -5.91
C VAL A 241 6.60 -4.51 -7.41
N SER A 242 5.41 -4.22 -7.95
CA SER A 242 5.29 -3.81 -9.36
C SER A 242 5.99 -2.48 -9.64
N VAL A 243 5.79 -1.46 -8.79
CA VAL A 243 6.46 -0.13 -8.91
C VAL A 243 7.97 -0.26 -8.76
N TYR A 244 8.46 -0.99 -7.76
CA TYR A 244 9.89 -1.21 -7.53
C TYR A 244 10.54 -1.95 -8.71
N ARG A 245 9.92 -3.03 -9.20
CA ARG A 245 10.38 -3.79 -10.37
C ARG A 245 10.43 -2.93 -11.61
N ARG A 246 9.41 -2.11 -11.87
CA ARG A 246 9.38 -1.14 -12.99
C ARG A 246 10.49 -0.11 -12.85
N GLY A 247 10.70 0.44 -11.66
CA GLY A 247 11.77 1.39 -11.33
C GLY A 247 13.17 0.92 -11.72
N ILE A 248 13.50 -0.34 -11.42
CA ILE A 248 14.77 -0.97 -11.84
C ILE A 248 14.93 -0.95 -13.37
N PHE A 249 13.89 -1.37 -14.10
CA PHE A 249 13.91 -1.51 -15.56
C PHE A 249 13.51 -0.23 -16.33
N LEU A 250 13.40 0.94 -15.69
CA LEU A 250 13.18 2.23 -16.36
C LEU A 250 14.34 2.57 -17.29
N GLN A 251 14.02 3.05 -18.50
CA GLN A 251 15.01 3.66 -19.39
C GLN A 251 15.62 4.92 -18.76
N PRO A 252 16.94 5.20 -18.91
CA PRO A 252 17.56 6.38 -18.31
C PRO A 252 16.94 7.73 -18.71
N SER A 253 16.40 7.85 -19.93
CA SER A 253 15.57 9.01 -20.33
C SER A 253 14.33 9.17 -19.45
N SER A 254 13.66 8.05 -19.09
CA SER A 254 12.53 8.01 -18.17
C SER A 254 12.95 8.25 -16.72
N ARG A 255 14.13 7.78 -16.29
CA ARG A 255 14.71 8.02 -14.94
C ARG A 255 14.94 9.52 -14.67
N ALA A 256 15.19 10.34 -15.69
CA ALA A 256 15.24 11.80 -15.53
C ALA A 256 13.87 12.41 -15.16
N SER A 257 12.76 11.78 -15.56
CA SER A 257 11.39 12.21 -15.26
C SER A 257 10.79 11.59 -13.99
N LEU A 258 11.48 10.61 -13.42
CA LEU A 258 11.14 9.85 -12.20
C LEU A 258 12.44 9.50 -11.46
N PRO A 259 13.00 10.43 -10.66
CA PRO A 259 14.21 10.19 -9.87
C PRO A 259 13.94 9.26 -8.69
N ASN A 260 15.01 8.68 -8.12
CA ASN A 260 14.91 7.72 -7.01
C ASN A 260 14.12 8.25 -5.80
N SER A 261 14.24 9.54 -5.48
CA SER A 261 13.46 10.18 -4.41
C SER A 261 11.95 10.21 -4.69
N ALA A 262 11.54 10.40 -5.95
CA ALA A 262 10.15 10.29 -6.36
C ALA A 262 9.65 8.84 -6.28
N LEU A 263 10.45 7.87 -6.74
CA LEU A 263 10.12 6.44 -6.63
C LEU A 263 9.90 6.01 -5.17
N VAL A 264 10.79 6.41 -4.27
CA VAL A 264 10.68 6.14 -2.82
C VAL A 264 9.47 6.86 -2.22
N ASN A 265 9.16 8.09 -2.63
CA ASN A 265 7.96 8.80 -2.16
C ASN A 265 6.67 8.12 -2.65
N HIS A 266 6.61 7.67 -3.90
CA HIS A 266 5.46 6.92 -4.41
C HIS A 266 5.27 5.59 -3.66
N ILE A 267 6.34 4.84 -3.42
CA ILE A 267 6.34 3.58 -2.65
C ILE A 267 5.90 3.80 -1.18
N SER A 268 6.40 4.87 -0.54
CA SER A 268 6.20 5.09 0.90
C SER A 268 4.94 5.87 1.26
N THR A 269 4.57 6.92 0.52
CA THR A 269 3.42 7.78 0.82
C THR A 269 2.20 7.50 -0.05
N ASP A 270 2.36 7.39 -1.37
CA ASP A 270 1.20 7.28 -2.28
C ASP A 270 0.52 5.90 -2.22
N ILE A 271 1.28 4.81 -2.22
CA ILE A 271 0.69 3.48 -1.98
C ILE A 271 0.10 3.40 -0.56
N SER A 272 0.68 4.12 0.41
CA SER A 272 0.11 4.20 1.77
C SER A 272 -1.20 5.01 1.83
N ARG A 273 -1.40 6.03 0.97
CA ARG A 273 -2.70 6.71 0.79
C ARG A 273 -3.76 5.76 0.23
N ILE A 274 -3.39 4.94 -0.76
CA ILE A 274 -4.29 3.95 -1.37
C ILE A 274 -4.73 2.91 -0.33
N ASN A 275 -3.79 2.36 0.46
CA ASN A 275 -4.12 1.50 1.60
C ASN A 275 -5.01 2.23 2.62
N GLY A 276 -4.71 3.51 2.92
CA GLY A 276 -5.50 4.32 3.84
C GLY A 276 -6.96 4.51 3.42
N CYS A 277 -7.26 4.53 2.13
CA CYS A 277 -8.63 4.57 1.62
C CYS A 277 -9.44 3.31 1.96
N ALA A 278 -8.81 2.13 2.01
CA ALA A 278 -9.47 0.88 2.44
C ALA A 278 -9.73 0.81 3.96
N VAL A 279 -9.17 1.75 4.73
CA VAL A 279 -9.29 1.84 6.21
C VAL A 279 -9.93 3.18 6.64
N PHE A 280 -10.39 4.00 5.68
CA PHE A 280 -10.91 5.37 5.89
C PHE A 280 -9.95 6.28 6.70
N SER A 281 -8.65 5.98 6.68
CA SER A 281 -7.65 6.64 7.51
C SER A 281 -7.07 7.86 6.80
N ALA A 282 -7.67 9.03 7.02
CA ALA A 282 -7.13 10.30 6.54
C ALA A 282 -5.77 10.63 7.19
N ARG A 283 -4.67 10.38 6.47
CA ARG A 283 -3.35 10.96 6.80
C ARG A 283 -3.29 12.37 6.23
N LEU A 284 -3.46 13.35 7.12
CA LEU A 284 -3.61 14.77 6.81
C LEU A 284 -2.31 15.41 6.29
N ALA A 285 -2.35 16.72 6.03
CA ALA A 285 -1.42 17.43 5.15
C ALA A 285 0.05 17.75 5.60
N PRO A 286 0.60 17.39 6.80
CA PRO A 286 1.98 17.75 7.16
C PRO A 286 3.08 17.24 6.22
N ALA A 287 2.78 16.26 5.35
CA ALA A 287 3.72 15.66 4.40
C ALA A 287 4.65 16.67 3.70
N ARG A 288 4.16 17.83 3.24
CA ARG A 288 5.02 18.84 2.60
C ARG A 288 6.18 19.34 3.49
N TRP A 289 5.98 19.43 4.80
CA TRP A 289 7.00 19.82 5.77
C TRP A 289 7.85 18.63 6.22
N THR A 290 7.22 17.47 6.44
CA THR A 290 7.90 16.23 6.81
C THR A 290 8.85 15.75 5.70
N ASP A 291 8.40 15.75 4.45
CA ASP A 291 9.20 15.41 3.25
C ASP A 291 10.35 16.41 3.10
N ARG A 292 10.11 17.71 3.26
CA ARG A 292 11.15 18.75 3.17
C ARG A 292 12.22 18.59 4.26
N ARG A 293 11.83 18.25 5.48
CA ARG A 293 12.77 17.94 6.57
C ARG A 293 13.51 16.62 6.30
N ALA A 294 12.85 15.60 5.78
CA ALA A 294 13.46 14.31 5.46
C ALA A 294 14.54 14.45 4.38
N ASN A 295 14.22 15.13 3.27
CA ASN A 295 15.17 15.41 2.19
C ASN A 295 16.39 16.18 2.71
N LEU A 296 16.18 17.27 3.46
CA LEU A 296 17.29 18.08 3.99
C LEU A 296 18.14 17.29 5.00
N VAL A 297 17.55 16.44 5.84
CA VAL A 297 18.32 15.55 6.72
C VAL A 297 19.11 14.50 5.91
N GLN A 298 18.56 13.98 4.81
CA GLN A 298 19.29 13.08 3.91
C GLN A 298 20.49 13.77 3.25
N GLU A 299 20.29 14.96 2.67
CA GLU A 299 21.36 15.79 2.07
C GLU A 299 22.50 16.07 3.08
N LEU A 300 22.14 16.36 4.34
CA LEU A 300 23.11 16.59 5.42
C LEU A 300 23.87 15.32 5.86
N LEU A 301 23.21 14.16 5.85
CA LEU A 301 23.86 12.88 6.18
C LEU A 301 24.79 12.40 5.06
N GLU A 302 24.39 12.55 3.79
CA GLU A 302 25.24 12.28 2.63
C GLU A 302 26.46 13.24 2.61
N GLY A 303 26.26 14.50 2.99
CA GLY A 303 27.30 15.53 3.10
C GLY A 303 28.09 15.59 4.41
N VAL A 304 27.87 14.68 5.37
CA VAL A 304 28.26 14.89 6.79
C VAL A 304 29.74 15.23 7.02
N ARG A 305 30.67 14.65 6.23
CA ARG A 305 32.11 14.94 6.32
C ARG A 305 32.44 16.40 5.97
N VAL A 306 31.72 16.97 5.01
CA VAL A 306 31.88 18.38 4.60
C VAL A 306 31.30 19.32 5.66
N VAL A 307 30.15 18.96 6.23
CA VAL A 307 29.53 19.70 7.34
C VAL A 307 30.46 19.78 8.56
N LYS A 308 31.13 18.66 8.90
CA LYS A 308 32.14 18.62 9.96
C LYS A 308 33.38 19.45 9.64
N TRP A 309 33.95 19.34 8.43
CA TRP A 309 35.13 20.12 8.04
C TRP A 309 34.92 21.64 8.08
N PHE A 310 33.74 22.13 7.70
CA PHE A 310 33.42 23.57 7.75
C PHE A 310 32.71 23.99 9.05
N THR A 311 32.55 23.09 10.03
CA THR A 311 31.88 23.32 11.32
C THR A 311 30.44 23.89 11.22
N TYR A 312 29.75 23.68 10.10
CA TYR A 312 28.40 24.20 9.83
C TYR A 312 27.27 23.50 10.63
N GLU A 313 27.60 22.78 11.69
CA GLU A 313 26.65 21.98 12.47
C GLU A 313 25.51 22.84 13.05
N ASN A 314 25.87 23.94 13.73
CA ASN A 314 24.92 24.83 14.40
C ASN A 314 23.93 25.50 13.41
N PRO A 315 24.35 26.22 12.34
CA PRO A 315 23.41 26.88 11.42
C PRO A 315 22.52 25.87 10.66
N LEU A 316 23.02 24.67 10.37
CA LEU A 316 22.22 23.63 9.71
C LEU A 316 21.22 22.97 10.67
N LEU A 317 21.59 22.80 11.95
CA LEU A 317 20.69 22.35 13.01
C LEU A 317 19.59 23.38 13.30
N GLU A 318 19.91 24.68 13.34
CA GLU A 318 18.92 25.75 13.43
C GLU A 318 17.97 25.74 12.23
N HIS A 319 18.47 25.51 11.02
CA HIS A 319 17.64 25.39 9.82
C HIS A 319 16.67 24.20 9.93
N VAL A 320 17.13 23.02 10.37
CA VAL A 320 16.28 21.85 10.64
C VAL A 320 15.21 22.16 11.71
N ILE A 321 15.57 22.87 12.78
CA ILE A 321 14.63 23.28 13.83
C ILE A 321 13.60 24.28 13.29
N SER A 322 13.98 25.19 12.39
CA SER A 322 13.05 26.15 11.77
C SER A 322 11.94 25.44 10.99
N ILE A 323 12.31 24.42 10.20
CA ILE A 323 11.36 23.56 9.46
C ILE A 323 10.51 22.74 10.45
N ARG A 324 11.11 22.19 11.51
CA ARG A 324 10.38 21.43 12.54
C ARG A 324 9.34 22.28 13.28
N LYS A 325 9.61 23.57 13.55
CA LYS A 325 8.62 24.51 14.13
C LYS A 325 7.42 24.70 13.19
N GLN A 326 7.65 24.79 11.88
CA GLN A 326 6.57 24.89 10.87
C GLN A 326 5.79 23.57 10.74
N GLU A 327 6.47 22.42 10.76
CA GLU A 327 5.88 21.08 10.80
C GLU A 327 4.95 20.90 12.03
N LEU A 328 5.43 21.27 13.23
CA LEU A 328 4.67 21.17 14.48
C LEU A 328 3.45 22.10 14.52
N ASN A 329 3.59 23.37 14.09
CA ASN A 329 2.45 24.29 14.00
C ASN A 329 1.39 23.78 13.01
N GLY A 330 1.81 23.19 11.89
CA GLY A 330 0.92 22.52 10.94
C GLY A 330 0.18 21.33 11.57
N ILE A 331 0.90 20.46 12.28
CA ILE A 331 0.31 19.31 13.00
C ILE A 331 -0.69 19.78 14.07
N TYR A 332 -0.33 20.78 14.87
CA TYR A 332 -1.18 21.33 15.93
C TYR A 332 -2.50 21.88 15.38
N ASN A 333 -2.44 22.75 14.36
CA ASN A 333 -3.63 23.31 13.73
C ASN A 333 -4.54 22.22 13.15
N ILE A 334 -3.95 21.21 12.50
CA ILE A 334 -4.67 20.06 11.94
C ILE A 334 -5.32 19.20 13.03
N LEU A 335 -4.64 18.98 14.16
CA LEU A 335 -5.19 18.23 15.30
C LEU A 335 -6.33 18.99 15.98
N MET A 336 -6.21 20.32 16.13
CA MET A 336 -7.26 21.17 16.69
C MET A 336 -8.50 21.23 15.77
N ILE A 337 -8.32 21.38 14.46
CA ILE A 337 -9.42 21.30 13.47
C ILE A 337 -10.11 19.92 13.54
N ARG A 338 -9.33 18.84 13.65
CA ARG A 338 -9.89 17.48 13.80
C ARG A 338 -10.67 17.33 15.11
N GLY A 339 -10.14 17.82 16.23
CA GLY A 339 -10.81 17.78 17.54
C GLY A 339 -12.11 18.57 17.55
N ALA A 340 -12.10 19.77 16.97
CA ALA A 340 -13.30 20.59 16.79
C ALA A 340 -14.35 19.90 15.90
N ASN A 341 -13.94 19.24 14.81
CA ASN A 341 -14.86 18.46 13.98
C ASN A 341 -15.41 17.22 14.71
N GLU A 342 -14.60 16.55 15.55
CA GLU A 342 -15.04 15.43 16.39
C GLU A 342 -16.02 15.87 17.50
N SER A 343 -15.84 17.05 18.10
CA SER A 343 -16.78 17.58 19.10
C SER A 343 -18.08 18.11 18.48
N VAL A 344 -18.01 18.89 17.40
CA VAL A 344 -19.20 19.37 16.66
C VAL A 344 -20.07 18.20 16.18
N ALA A 345 -19.48 17.11 15.68
CA ALA A 345 -20.21 15.91 15.27
C ALA A 345 -20.92 15.18 16.43
N TYR A 346 -20.46 15.35 17.68
CA TYR A 346 -21.18 14.86 18.86
C TYR A 346 -22.33 15.79 19.23
N THR A 347 -22.03 17.08 19.40
CA THR A 347 -22.99 18.08 19.88
C THR A 347 -24.16 18.28 18.90
N ILE A 348 -23.95 18.14 17.59
CA ILE A 348 -25.03 18.18 16.60
C ILE A 348 -26.06 17.07 16.86
N SER A 349 -25.63 15.81 17.04
CA SER A 349 -26.55 14.67 17.25
C SER A 349 -27.43 14.86 18.48
N THR A 350 -26.87 15.34 19.60
CA THR A 350 -27.63 15.60 20.83
C THR A 350 -28.52 16.83 20.72
N LEU A 351 -28.06 17.94 20.10
CA LEU A 351 -28.89 19.13 19.89
C LEU A 351 -30.06 18.86 18.94
N THR A 352 -29.86 18.08 17.87
CA THR A 352 -30.95 17.70 16.95
C THR A 352 -32.02 16.87 17.67
N ALA A 353 -31.62 15.93 18.55
CA ALA A 353 -32.58 15.16 19.35
C ALA A 353 -33.37 16.07 20.32
N VAL A 354 -32.70 16.96 21.05
CA VAL A 354 -33.37 17.91 21.96
C VAL A 354 -34.32 18.84 21.20
N LEU A 355 -33.89 19.42 20.07
CA LEU A 355 -34.74 20.27 19.24
C LEU A 355 -35.96 19.52 18.70
N ALA A 356 -35.80 18.27 18.26
CA ALA A 356 -36.91 17.43 17.80
C ALA A 356 -37.92 17.12 18.91
N PHE A 357 -37.47 16.88 20.15
CA PHE A 357 -38.38 16.65 21.28
C PHE A 357 -39.08 17.94 21.75
N VAL A 358 -38.41 19.09 21.68
CA VAL A 358 -39.04 20.39 21.95
C VAL A 358 -40.11 20.71 20.90
N THR A 359 -39.86 20.51 19.60
CA THR A 359 -40.89 20.74 18.56
C THR A 359 -42.02 19.72 18.62
N TYR A 360 -41.75 18.46 19.01
CA TYR A 360 -42.78 17.44 19.25
C TYR A 360 -43.69 17.82 20.43
N SER A 361 -43.11 18.33 21.52
CA SER A 361 -43.86 18.87 22.67
C SER A 361 -44.73 20.07 22.30
N LEU A 362 -44.18 21.02 21.54
CA LEU A 362 -44.89 22.25 21.16
C LEU A 362 -46.00 22.04 20.11
N THR A 363 -46.02 20.88 19.45
CA THR A 363 -47.09 20.48 18.52
C THR A 363 -48.24 19.72 19.20
N GLY A 364 -48.23 19.61 20.53
CA GLY A 364 -49.36 19.08 21.31
C GLY A 364 -49.54 17.56 21.25
N ASN A 365 -48.51 16.83 20.80
CA ASN A 365 -48.53 15.36 20.78
C ASN A 365 -48.30 14.78 22.18
N GLU A 366 -48.88 13.61 22.45
CA GLU A 366 -48.64 12.89 23.70
C GLU A 366 -47.18 12.41 23.79
N PHE A 367 -46.55 12.62 24.95
CA PHE A 367 -45.19 12.15 25.21
C PHE A 367 -45.17 10.63 25.40
N ASP A 368 -45.04 9.88 24.31
CA ASP A 368 -44.88 8.43 24.36
C ASP A 368 -43.40 8.00 24.57
N PRO A 369 -43.02 7.36 25.71
CA PRO A 369 -41.66 6.89 25.93
C PRO A 369 -41.04 6.00 24.84
N ALA A 370 -41.82 5.20 24.11
CA ALA A 370 -41.26 4.31 23.10
C ALA A 370 -40.88 5.08 21.83
N ILE A 371 -41.67 6.09 21.45
CA ILE A 371 -41.30 7.06 20.41
C ILE A 371 -40.04 7.82 20.83
N LEU A 372 -39.97 8.32 22.07
CA LEU A 372 -38.80 9.04 22.58
C LEU A 372 -37.53 8.19 22.58
N PHE A 373 -37.55 6.99 23.16
CA PHE A 373 -36.36 6.14 23.25
C PHE A 373 -35.91 5.58 21.90
N SER A 374 -36.84 5.18 21.02
CA SER A 374 -36.47 4.68 19.67
C SER A 374 -35.88 5.79 18.79
N SER A 375 -36.48 6.98 18.76
CA SER A 375 -35.94 8.12 18.00
C SER A 375 -34.62 8.63 18.57
N LEU A 376 -34.44 8.68 19.89
CA LEU A 376 -33.16 9.00 20.52
C LEU A 376 -32.06 8.01 20.09
N SER A 377 -32.36 6.70 20.03
CA SER A 377 -31.42 5.71 19.50
C SER A 377 -31.08 5.95 18.03
N LEU A 378 -32.05 6.31 17.18
CA LEU A 378 -31.81 6.64 15.77
C LEU A 378 -30.95 7.91 15.60
N PHE A 379 -31.16 8.95 16.41
CA PHE A 379 -30.30 10.14 16.42
C PHE A 379 -28.86 9.84 16.86
N GLN A 380 -28.67 8.90 17.80
CA GLN A 380 -27.35 8.43 18.22
C GLN A 380 -26.65 7.62 17.12
N LEU A 381 -27.39 6.78 16.38
CA LEU A 381 -26.84 6.02 15.24
C LEU A 381 -26.37 6.96 14.10
N LEU A 382 -27.08 8.07 13.86
CA LEU A 382 -26.72 9.05 12.82
C LEU A 382 -25.35 9.71 13.03
N ARG A 383 -24.82 9.73 14.27
CA ARG A 383 -23.51 10.30 14.62
C ARG A 383 -22.34 9.66 13.85
N GLN A 384 -22.36 8.33 13.63
CA GLN A 384 -21.25 7.63 12.99
C GLN A 384 -21.16 7.95 11.48
N PRO A 385 -22.24 7.87 10.67
CA PRO A 385 -22.25 8.36 9.30
C PRO A 385 -21.75 9.80 9.15
N LEU A 386 -22.22 10.73 10.00
CA LEU A 386 -21.79 12.14 9.97
C LEU A 386 -20.29 12.31 10.21
N LEU A 387 -19.69 11.47 11.07
CA LEU A 387 -18.26 11.51 11.36
C LEU A 387 -17.40 10.91 10.23
N PHE A 388 -17.86 9.81 9.62
CA PHE A 388 -17.09 9.11 8.60
C PHE A 388 -17.23 9.71 7.20
N LEU A 389 -18.39 10.23 6.81
CA LEU A 389 -18.65 10.73 5.45
C LEU A 389 -17.62 11.76 4.96
N PRO A 390 -17.22 12.79 5.74
CA PRO A 390 -16.17 13.73 5.33
C PRO A 390 -14.78 13.06 5.20
N ARG A 391 -14.48 12.08 6.07
CA ARG A 391 -13.21 11.34 6.07
C ARG A 391 -13.09 10.47 4.83
N SER A 392 -14.18 9.78 4.47
CA SER A 392 -14.28 8.98 3.24
C SER A 392 -13.99 9.83 2.01
N PHE A 393 -14.65 10.99 1.87
CA PHE A 393 -14.40 11.90 0.75
C PHE A 393 -12.94 12.37 0.69
N SER A 394 -12.33 12.75 1.82
CA SER A 394 -10.89 13.10 1.85
C SER A 394 -10.00 11.93 1.43
N SER A 395 -10.22 10.72 1.97
CA SER A 395 -9.39 9.56 1.63
C SER A 395 -9.53 9.14 0.16
N ILE A 396 -10.71 9.34 -0.43
CA ILE A 396 -10.96 9.09 -1.86
C ILE A 396 -10.19 10.10 -2.72
N THR A 397 -10.19 11.40 -2.39
CA THR A 397 -9.43 12.40 -3.17
C THR A 397 -7.92 12.22 -3.00
N ASP A 398 -7.43 11.89 -1.80
CA ASP A 398 -6.04 11.55 -1.55
C ASP A 398 -5.59 10.34 -2.39
N ALA A 399 -6.35 9.23 -2.34
CA ALA A 399 -6.05 8.02 -3.09
C ALA A 399 -6.20 8.19 -4.61
N GLN A 400 -7.17 8.98 -5.07
CA GLN A 400 -7.29 9.35 -6.49
C GLN A 400 -6.05 10.11 -6.95
N SER A 401 -5.54 11.05 -6.15
CA SER A 401 -4.30 11.78 -6.48
C SER A 401 -3.07 10.86 -6.54
N ALA A 402 -2.98 9.88 -5.65
CA ALA A 402 -1.94 8.86 -5.63
C ALA A 402 -2.00 7.92 -6.83
N LEU A 403 -3.21 7.46 -7.20
CA LEU A 403 -3.44 6.63 -8.38
C LEU A 403 -3.12 7.34 -9.69
N ILE A 404 -3.34 8.66 -9.78
CA ILE A 404 -2.95 9.47 -10.94
C ILE A 404 -1.42 9.60 -11.04
N ARG A 405 -0.70 9.71 -9.92
CA ARG A 405 0.77 9.71 -9.91
C ARG A 405 1.32 8.33 -10.31
N LEU A 406 0.93 7.27 -9.61
CA LEU A 406 1.36 5.89 -9.92
C LEU A 406 0.98 5.44 -11.34
N LYS A 407 -0.12 5.94 -11.91
CA LYS A 407 -0.46 5.67 -13.33
C LYS A 407 0.70 6.07 -14.26
N LYS A 408 1.34 7.22 -14.04
CA LYS A 408 2.47 7.68 -14.85
C LYS A 408 3.61 6.65 -14.80
N ASP A 409 3.97 6.17 -13.62
CA ASP A 409 5.01 5.16 -13.40
C ASP A 409 4.70 3.84 -14.14
N PHE A 410 3.42 3.52 -14.30
CA PHE A 410 2.93 2.34 -15.03
C PHE A 410 2.88 2.54 -16.57
N GLU A 411 2.94 3.78 -17.04
CA GLU A 411 2.94 4.18 -18.47
C GLU A 411 4.35 4.48 -19.03
N LEU A 412 5.38 4.62 -18.18
CA LEU A 412 6.76 4.87 -18.63
C LEU A 412 7.36 3.68 -19.40
N ASP A 413 8.11 4.00 -20.46
CA ASP A 413 8.82 3.02 -21.29
C ASP A 413 9.84 2.20 -20.46
N ILE A 414 9.59 0.89 -20.41
CA ILE A 414 10.48 -0.11 -19.80
C ILE A 414 11.59 -0.44 -20.79
N ALA A 415 12.85 -0.28 -20.38
CA ALA A 415 14.02 -0.35 -21.27
C ALA A 415 14.21 -1.70 -21.96
N LEU A 416 13.74 -2.80 -21.34
CA LEU A 416 13.86 -4.14 -21.88
C LEU A 416 12.66 -5.01 -21.46
N ARG A 417 11.86 -5.46 -22.42
CA ARG A 417 10.70 -6.33 -22.21
C ARG A 417 10.88 -7.62 -23.02
N VAL A 418 11.34 -8.68 -22.38
CA VAL A 418 11.66 -9.96 -23.02
C VAL A 418 10.59 -10.99 -22.65
N LYS A 419 9.73 -11.37 -23.61
CA LYS A 419 8.78 -12.50 -23.51
C LYS A 419 9.11 -13.50 -24.62
N GLY A 420 9.29 -14.79 -24.29
CA GLY A 420 9.43 -15.88 -25.26
C GLY A 420 10.65 -15.80 -26.21
N ALA A 421 11.70 -15.05 -25.88
CA ALA A 421 12.82 -14.81 -26.79
C ALA A 421 13.77 -16.04 -26.89
N SER A 422 13.64 -16.79 -27.99
CA SER A 422 14.59 -17.84 -28.38
C SER A 422 15.79 -17.24 -29.10
N PHE A 423 16.90 -17.06 -28.39
CA PHE A 423 18.14 -16.49 -28.94
C PHE A 423 18.88 -17.52 -29.81
N ARG A 424 18.75 -17.41 -31.14
CA ARG A 424 19.59 -18.11 -32.11
C ARG A 424 20.81 -17.24 -32.46
N TRP A 425 22.00 -17.84 -32.52
CA TRP A 425 23.17 -17.20 -33.13
C TRP A 425 22.97 -17.16 -34.64
N GLU A 426 22.80 -15.98 -35.21
CA GLU A 426 22.70 -15.79 -36.66
C GLU A 426 24.07 -15.41 -37.22
N GLY A 427 24.63 -16.28 -38.07
CA GLY A 427 25.93 -16.08 -38.69
C GLY A 427 25.85 -15.08 -39.84
N SER A 428 26.34 -13.87 -39.61
CA SER A 428 26.74 -12.94 -40.68
C SER A 428 28.08 -12.32 -40.31
N GLU A 429 29.02 -12.34 -41.26
CA GLU A 429 30.42 -12.00 -40.99
C GLU A 429 30.61 -10.47 -40.92
N SER A 430 30.68 -9.97 -39.68
CA SER A 430 31.31 -8.68 -39.39
C SER A 430 32.72 -8.95 -38.86
N GLN A 431 33.72 -8.25 -39.40
CA GLN A 431 35.14 -8.60 -39.19
C GLN A 431 35.50 -8.73 -37.70
N PRO A 432 36.02 -9.88 -37.24
CA PRO A 432 36.27 -10.11 -35.83
C PRO A 432 37.48 -9.30 -35.36
N ARG A 433 37.21 -8.24 -34.56
CA ARG A 433 38.27 -7.65 -33.71
C ARG A 433 38.81 -8.75 -32.79
N GLN A 434 40.13 -8.93 -32.80
CA GLN A 434 40.79 -10.01 -32.06
C GLN A 434 40.45 -9.96 -30.57
N LYS A 435 39.92 -11.06 -30.04
CA LYS A 435 39.68 -11.23 -28.59
C LYS A 435 41.02 -11.16 -27.86
N GLY A 436 41.08 -10.43 -26.75
CA GLY A 436 42.30 -10.26 -25.92
C GLY A 436 43.03 -8.93 -26.10
N GLN A 437 42.75 -8.13 -27.13
CA GLN A 437 43.40 -6.83 -27.29
C GLN A 437 42.89 -5.77 -26.28
N LEU A 438 43.82 -4.95 -25.75
CA LEU A 438 43.50 -3.83 -24.86
C LEU A 438 43.24 -2.55 -25.66
N CYS A 439 41.96 -2.21 -25.86
CA CYS A 439 41.56 -0.93 -26.45
C CYS A 439 41.54 0.19 -25.39
N ALA A 440 42.03 1.38 -25.76
CA ALA A 440 41.99 2.60 -24.95
C ALA A 440 41.20 3.70 -25.68
N ILE A 441 40.48 4.53 -24.92
CA ILE A 441 39.63 5.62 -25.45
C ILE A 441 40.05 6.93 -24.77
N VAL A 442 40.54 7.88 -25.57
CA VAL A 442 41.18 9.13 -25.09
C VAL A 442 40.57 10.35 -25.80
N GLY A 443 40.64 11.53 -25.18
CA GLY A 443 40.12 12.79 -25.71
C GLY A 443 39.87 13.83 -24.61
N PRO A 444 39.48 15.08 -24.93
CA PRO A 444 39.24 16.14 -23.94
C PRO A 444 38.00 15.91 -23.05
N VAL A 445 37.85 16.67 -21.98
CA VAL A 445 36.60 16.67 -21.17
C VAL A 445 35.44 17.11 -22.06
N GLY A 446 34.27 16.49 -21.90
CA GLY A 446 33.11 16.70 -22.78
C GLY A 446 33.08 15.85 -24.06
N SER A 447 34.18 15.16 -24.44
CA SER A 447 34.24 14.35 -25.68
C SER A 447 33.48 13.00 -25.63
N GLU A 448 32.33 12.95 -24.94
CA GLU A 448 31.36 11.84 -24.89
C GLU A 448 31.87 10.42 -24.54
N LYS A 449 33.13 10.27 -24.08
CA LYS A 449 33.71 8.96 -23.72
C LYS A 449 32.85 8.15 -22.72
N SER A 450 32.22 8.85 -21.77
CA SER A 450 31.29 8.23 -20.82
C SER A 450 29.99 7.81 -21.50
N SER A 451 29.43 8.65 -22.38
CA SER A 451 28.25 8.36 -23.20
C SER A 451 28.47 7.12 -24.07
N LEU A 452 29.63 7.00 -24.72
CA LEU A 452 30.00 5.83 -25.51
C LEU A 452 29.99 4.54 -24.67
N LEU A 453 30.47 4.58 -23.42
CA LEU A 453 30.41 3.44 -22.51
C LEU A 453 28.96 3.12 -22.05
N LEU A 454 28.13 4.13 -21.83
CA LEU A 454 26.70 3.95 -21.49
C LEU A 454 25.89 3.39 -22.68
N ALA A 455 26.22 3.80 -23.90
CA ALA A 455 25.66 3.22 -25.13
C ALA A 455 26.08 1.76 -25.30
N LEU A 456 27.35 1.41 -25.02
CA LEU A 456 27.82 0.02 -25.03
C LEU A 456 27.17 -0.82 -23.92
N LEU A 457 26.89 -0.25 -22.75
CA LEU A 457 26.16 -0.94 -21.67
C LEU A 457 24.65 -1.14 -21.98
N GLY A 458 24.13 -0.51 -23.03
CA GLY A 458 22.71 -0.53 -23.39
C GLY A 458 21.84 0.42 -22.58
N GLU A 459 22.44 1.38 -21.86
CA GLU A 459 21.70 2.39 -21.09
C GLU A 459 21.23 3.58 -21.96
N MET A 460 21.90 3.87 -23.08
CA MET A 460 21.43 4.89 -24.03
C MET A 460 20.49 4.30 -25.09
N ARG A 461 19.49 5.08 -25.50
CA ARG A 461 18.55 4.70 -26.58
C ARG A 461 19.28 4.62 -27.92
N ARG A 462 19.33 3.42 -28.51
CA ARG A 462 19.81 3.23 -29.89
C ARG A 462 18.83 3.87 -30.88
N ILE A 463 19.33 4.77 -31.73
CA ILE A 463 18.54 5.43 -32.79
C ILE A 463 18.65 4.65 -34.11
N ALA A 464 19.85 4.20 -34.48
CA ALA A 464 20.13 3.41 -35.69
C ALA A 464 21.25 2.38 -35.44
N GLY A 465 21.47 1.48 -36.41
CA GLY A 465 22.55 0.50 -36.40
C GLY A 465 22.32 -0.75 -35.54
N SER A 466 23.30 -1.64 -35.51
CA SER A 466 23.33 -2.87 -34.70
C SER A 466 24.55 -2.89 -33.77
N CYS A 467 24.40 -3.49 -32.58
CA CYS A 467 25.47 -3.69 -31.62
C CYS A 467 25.36 -5.13 -31.08
N THR A 468 26.40 -5.94 -31.29
CA THR A 468 26.47 -7.33 -30.83
C THR A 468 27.50 -7.46 -29.71
N PHE A 469 27.15 -8.18 -28.64
CA PHE A 469 28.00 -8.36 -27.47
C PHE A 469 28.21 -9.85 -27.18
N GLY A 470 29.44 -10.25 -26.87
CA GLY A 470 29.74 -11.58 -26.35
C GLY A 470 29.15 -11.77 -24.95
N GLY A 471 28.81 -13.01 -24.59
CA GLY A 471 28.06 -13.34 -23.37
C GLY A 471 28.62 -12.77 -22.06
N TYR A 472 29.94 -12.63 -21.95
CA TYR A 472 30.62 -12.04 -20.78
C TYR A 472 30.22 -10.59 -20.49
N TRP A 473 29.80 -9.81 -21.50
CA TRP A 473 29.35 -8.43 -21.31
C TRP A 473 28.13 -8.32 -20.39
N LYS A 474 27.25 -9.33 -20.43
CA LYS A 474 26.07 -9.42 -19.56
C LYS A 474 26.47 -9.49 -18.09
N VAL A 475 27.49 -10.31 -17.77
CA VAL A 475 27.98 -10.44 -16.39
C VAL A 475 28.70 -9.17 -15.92
N ILE A 476 29.46 -8.49 -16.81
CA ILE A 476 30.08 -7.19 -16.49
C ILE A 476 29.03 -6.15 -16.09
N ARG A 477 27.95 -6.05 -16.87
CA ARG A 477 26.83 -5.14 -16.59
C ARG A 477 26.14 -5.50 -15.27
N ASP A 478 25.78 -6.76 -15.09
CA ASP A 478 24.98 -7.22 -13.94
C ASP A 478 25.80 -7.11 -12.63
N ALA A 479 27.10 -7.36 -12.66
CA ALA A 479 28.00 -7.21 -11.52
C ALA A 479 28.29 -5.73 -11.15
N CYS A 480 28.34 -4.81 -12.12
CA CYS A 480 28.60 -3.38 -11.82
C CYS A 480 27.46 -2.67 -11.06
N LEU A 481 26.34 -3.35 -10.82
CA LEU A 481 25.16 -2.84 -10.08
C LEU A 481 25.11 -3.28 -8.60
N ILE A 482 26.02 -4.17 -8.17
CA ILE A 482 26.04 -4.70 -6.80
C ILE A 482 26.71 -3.69 -5.86
N PRO A 483 26.06 -3.23 -4.77
CA PRO A 483 26.67 -2.29 -3.82
C PRO A 483 27.61 -2.97 -2.82
N ASP A 484 27.25 -4.17 -2.36
CA ASP A 484 27.80 -4.82 -1.16
C ASP A 484 28.61 -6.09 -1.50
N LEU A 485 29.65 -6.35 -0.71
CA LEU A 485 30.64 -7.42 -0.98
C LEU A 485 30.06 -8.84 -0.84
N GLU A 486 29.04 -8.99 0.02
CA GLU A 486 28.45 -10.28 0.39
C GLU A 486 27.58 -10.89 -0.72
N ALA A 487 27.12 -10.08 -1.68
CA ALA A 487 26.23 -10.50 -2.76
C ALA A 487 26.98 -11.04 -4.00
N LEU A 488 28.21 -11.56 -3.83
CA LEU A 488 28.83 -12.40 -4.87
C LEU A 488 27.98 -13.66 -5.07
N PRO A 489 27.61 -14.03 -6.31
CA PRO A 489 26.83 -15.23 -6.53
C PRO A 489 27.64 -16.47 -6.13
N ASN A 490 27.03 -17.39 -5.36
CA ASN A 490 27.61 -18.67 -4.91
C ASN A 490 27.91 -19.63 -6.08
N ARG A 491 28.90 -19.27 -6.90
CA ARG A 491 29.59 -20.10 -7.88
C ARG A 491 30.98 -20.34 -7.30
N GLY A 492 31.33 -21.60 -7.05
CA GLY A 492 32.48 -21.99 -6.24
C GLY A 492 33.79 -21.32 -6.65
N LEU A 493 34.12 -20.21 -5.99
CA LEU A 493 35.43 -19.59 -6.03
C LEU A 493 36.34 -20.36 -5.08
N THR A 494 37.33 -21.06 -5.62
CA THR A 494 38.38 -21.64 -4.81
C THR A 494 39.20 -20.52 -4.17
N GLU A 495 39.57 -20.68 -2.89
CA GLU A 495 40.31 -19.64 -2.14
C GLU A 495 41.59 -19.21 -2.85
N VAL A 496 42.27 -20.15 -3.53
CA VAL A 496 43.46 -19.91 -4.37
C VAL A 496 43.21 -18.82 -5.41
N SER A 497 42.08 -18.89 -6.13
CA SER A 497 41.70 -17.90 -7.15
C SER A 497 41.51 -16.51 -6.54
N ILE A 498 40.86 -16.42 -5.37
CA ILE A 498 40.70 -15.16 -4.64
C ILE A 498 42.06 -14.64 -4.18
N ASN A 499 42.89 -15.48 -3.57
CA ASN A 499 44.14 -15.08 -2.94
C ASN A 499 45.17 -14.61 -3.97
N ASP A 500 45.30 -15.27 -5.13
CA ASP A 500 46.17 -14.80 -6.21
C ASP A 500 45.59 -13.55 -6.91
N THR A 501 44.26 -13.42 -6.97
CA THR A 501 43.57 -12.17 -7.38
C THR A 501 43.66 -11.06 -6.32
N LEU A 502 44.21 -11.31 -5.12
CA LEU A 502 44.60 -10.27 -4.15
C LEU A 502 46.10 -9.96 -4.21
N LYS A 503 46.96 -10.99 -4.44
CA LYS A 503 48.42 -10.84 -4.58
C LYS A 503 48.83 -10.07 -5.84
N CYS A 504 48.31 -10.42 -7.02
CA CYS A 504 48.63 -9.75 -8.30
C CYS A 504 48.16 -8.28 -8.38
N TRP A 505 47.62 -7.75 -7.29
CA TRP A 505 46.94 -6.47 -7.18
C TRP A 505 47.39 -5.65 -5.96
N SER A 506 48.42 -6.13 -5.24
CA SER A 506 49.01 -5.52 -4.03
C SER A 506 48.02 -5.16 -2.92
N LEU A 507 46.94 -5.96 -2.78
CA LEU A 507 45.89 -5.75 -1.78
C LEU A 507 46.17 -6.42 -0.44
N THR A 508 46.98 -7.49 -0.41
CA THR A 508 47.28 -8.27 0.80
C THR A 508 47.83 -7.40 1.95
N ALA A 509 48.70 -6.44 1.64
CA ALA A 509 49.22 -5.48 2.64
C ALA A 509 48.21 -4.37 3.02
N ASN A 510 47.20 -4.10 2.19
CA ASN A 510 46.22 -3.02 2.38
C ASN A 510 44.89 -3.50 2.99
N LEU A 511 44.65 -4.82 3.07
CA LEU A 511 43.51 -5.42 3.77
C LEU A 511 43.67 -5.38 5.31
N ILE A 512 44.90 -5.24 5.80
CA ILE A 512 45.23 -5.13 7.23
C ILE A 512 45.02 -3.67 7.73
N SER A 513 44.97 -2.70 6.82
CA SER A 513 44.69 -1.29 7.11
C SER A 513 43.28 -0.91 6.66
N GLU A 514 42.33 -0.89 7.60
CA GLU A 514 40.94 -0.54 7.31
C GLU A 514 40.75 0.93 6.89
N ASP A 515 39.64 1.17 6.17
CA ASP A 515 38.97 2.45 5.95
C ASP A 515 39.75 3.63 5.33
N CYS A 516 40.54 3.37 4.29
CA CYS A 516 41.15 4.41 3.46
C CYS A 516 40.32 4.72 2.20
N GLY A 517 39.86 5.97 2.01
CA GLY A 517 38.90 6.34 0.95
C GLY A 517 39.32 6.04 -0.51
N GLY A 518 40.62 5.96 -0.78
CA GLY A 518 41.17 5.47 -2.06
C GLY A 518 40.77 4.03 -2.39
N GLN A 519 40.46 3.22 -1.37
CA GLN A 519 39.92 1.87 -1.57
C GLN A 519 38.58 1.90 -2.31
N ARG A 520 37.63 2.83 -2.11
CA ARG A 520 36.36 2.79 -2.86
C ARG A 520 36.53 2.93 -4.38
N GLN A 521 37.52 3.69 -4.86
CA GLN A 521 37.88 3.70 -6.29
C GLN A 521 38.69 2.46 -6.70
N ARG A 522 39.58 1.95 -5.85
CA ARG A 522 40.32 0.70 -6.14
C ARG A 522 39.38 -0.50 -6.18
N VAL A 523 38.47 -0.68 -5.22
CA VAL A 523 37.42 -1.71 -5.16
C VAL A 523 36.50 -1.67 -6.39
N ARG A 524 36.08 -0.48 -6.85
CA ARG A 524 35.35 -0.37 -8.14
C ARG A 524 36.21 -0.71 -9.37
N ARG A 525 37.54 -0.51 -9.32
CA ARG A 525 38.48 -1.04 -10.33
C ARG A 525 38.75 -2.55 -10.17
N ILE A 526 38.60 -3.08 -8.95
CA ILE A 526 38.74 -4.49 -8.59
C ILE A 526 37.54 -5.28 -9.11
N PHE A 527 36.30 -4.87 -8.82
CA PHE A 527 35.12 -5.46 -9.45
C PHE A 527 35.27 -5.50 -10.99
N ARG A 528 35.58 -4.37 -11.63
CA ARG A 528 35.79 -4.26 -13.09
C ARG A 528 36.94 -5.11 -13.68
N LYS A 529 37.82 -5.68 -12.86
CA LYS A 529 38.93 -6.56 -13.30
C LYS A 529 38.80 -8.00 -12.74
N ILE A 530 38.08 -8.25 -11.65
CA ILE A 530 37.66 -9.61 -11.23
C ILE A 530 36.73 -10.18 -12.29
N ILE A 531 35.82 -9.36 -12.83
CA ILE A 531 34.99 -9.76 -13.98
C ILE A 531 35.82 -9.85 -15.29
N ARG A 532 37.11 -9.50 -15.28
CA ARG A 532 38.05 -9.89 -16.35
C ARG A 532 38.75 -11.22 -16.04
N SER A 533 39.22 -11.46 -14.81
CA SER A 533 39.88 -12.73 -14.45
C SER A 533 38.93 -13.93 -14.32
N MET A 534 37.63 -13.72 -14.15
CA MET A 534 36.62 -14.80 -14.26
C MET A 534 36.36 -15.26 -15.70
N PHE A 535 36.78 -14.50 -16.73
CA PHE A 535 36.31 -14.65 -18.12
C PHE A 535 37.41 -14.48 -19.19
N PHE A 536 38.66 -14.78 -18.82
CA PHE A 536 39.80 -14.93 -19.73
C PHE A 536 40.46 -16.30 -19.52
#